data_AF-A0A183EGH2-F1
#
_entry.id   AF-A0A183EGH2-F1
#
_cell.length_a   1.000
_cell.length_b   1.000
_cell.length_c   1.000
_cell.angle_alpha   90.00
_cell.angle_beta   90.00
_cell.angle_gamma   90.00
#
_symmetry.space_group_name_H-M   'P 1'
#
loop_
_entity.id
_entity.type
_entity.pdbx_description
1 polymer ?
#
loop_
_entity_poly.entity_id
_entity_poly.type
_entity_poly.pdbx_seq_one_letter_code
_entity_poly.pdbx_strand_id
1 'polypeptide(L)'
;LTARGDENVPQRELNRVTAAEQNISLKHKLDALTADLETVKDAQQLTEYDLLHMENRRAGRDKYKTLRQIRGGNTKRRIDQYENM
;
A
#
# COMPACT_ATOMS: atom_id res chain seq x y z
N LEU A 1 -7.83 -4.60 -30.94
CA LEU A 1 -8.57 -5.86 -30.68
C LEU A 1 -8.68 -6.22 -29.18
N THR A 2 -8.67 -5.26 -28.25
CA THR A 2 -8.65 -5.57 -26.80
C THR A 2 -9.49 -4.59 -25.95
N ALA A 3 -10.63 -4.11 -26.47
CA ALA A 3 -11.44 -3.12 -25.75
C ALA A 3 -12.49 -3.71 -24.78
N ARG A 4 -12.85 -4.99 -24.88
CA ARG A 4 -14.06 -5.52 -24.22
C ARG A 4 -13.83 -6.50 -23.06
N GLY A 5 -12.61 -6.97 -22.82
CA GLY A 5 -12.33 -8.03 -21.84
C GLY A 5 -12.25 -7.56 -20.38
N ASP A 6 -11.75 -6.33 -20.17
CA ASP A 6 -11.48 -5.80 -18.81
C ASP A 6 -12.61 -4.93 -18.25
N GLU A 7 -13.59 -4.52 -19.06
CA GLU A 7 -14.65 -3.60 -18.62
C GLU A 7 -15.60 -4.22 -17.58
N ASN A 8 -15.61 -5.55 -17.44
CA ASN A 8 -16.59 -6.27 -16.62
C ASN A 8 -15.97 -7.14 -15.51
N VAL A 9 -14.67 -7.03 -15.23
CA VAL A 9 -14.05 -7.71 -14.08
C VAL A 9 -14.18 -6.81 -12.84
N PRO A 10 -14.94 -7.22 -11.79
CA PRO A 10 -15.10 -6.38 -10.61
C PRO A 10 -13.78 -6.18 -9.86
N GLN A 11 -13.28 -4.94 -9.82
CA GLN A 11 -12.06 -4.55 -9.11
C GLN A 11 -12.34 -4.32 -7.61
N ARG A 12 -12.71 -5.39 -6.90
CA ARG A 12 -13.16 -5.35 -5.49
C ARG A 12 -12.12 -4.72 -4.57
N GLU A 13 -10.85 -4.91 -4.88
CA GLU A 13 -9.72 -4.35 -4.12
C GLU A 13 -9.68 -2.83 -4.09
N LEU A 14 -10.27 -2.14 -5.08
CA LEU A 14 -10.31 -0.68 -5.08
C LEU A 14 -11.15 -0.12 -3.92
N ASN A 15 -12.18 -0.84 -3.49
CA ASN A 15 -13.05 -0.41 -2.39
C ASN A 15 -12.57 -0.89 -1.02
N ARG A 16 -11.45 -1.63 -0.95
CA ARG A 16 -10.92 -2.16 0.31
C ARG A 16 -10.14 -1.09 1.07
N VAL A 17 -10.21 -1.22 2.38
CA VAL A 17 -9.42 -0.49 3.38
C VAL A 17 -8.72 -1.51 4.28
N THR A 18 -7.69 -1.08 5.00
CA THR A 18 -6.93 -2.00 5.87
C THR A 18 -7.73 -2.34 7.12
N ALA A 19 -7.47 -3.50 7.73
CA ALA A 19 -8.11 -3.87 8.99
C ALA A 19 -7.79 -2.86 10.10
N ALA A 20 -6.57 -2.31 10.12
CA ALA A 20 -6.18 -1.26 11.05
C ALA A 20 -6.93 0.06 10.82
N GLU A 21 -7.35 0.35 9.59
CA GLU A 21 -8.18 1.52 9.29
C GLU A 21 -9.65 1.31 9.68
N GLN A 22 -10.17 0.09 9.51
CA GLN A 22 -11.55 -0.24 9.89
C GLN A 22 -11.73 -0.42 11.41
N ASN A 23 -10.71 -0.91 12.11
CA ASN A 23 -10.78 -1.27 13.52
C ASN A 23 -9.88 -0.38 14.37
N ILE A 24 -10.51 0.58 15.06
CA ILE A 24 -9.82 1.54 15.95
C ILE A 24 -9.05 0.83 17.07
N SER A 25 -9.60 -0.24 17.65
CA SER A 25 -8.91 -1.00 18.70
C SER A 25 -7.63 -1.65 18.17
N LEU A 26 -7.69 -2.23 16.97
CA LEU A 26 -6.51 -2.80 16.31
C LEU A 26 -5.46 -1.71 16.04
N LYS A 27 -5.88 -0.55 15.54
CA LYS A 27 -4.98 0.60 15.32
C LYS A 27 -4.25 0.99 16.60
N HIS A 28 -4.98 1.20 17.69
CA HIS A 28 -4.38 1.59 18.97
C HIS A 28 -3.42 0.53 19.51
N LYS A 29 -3.74 -0.77 19.36
CA LYS A 29 -2.83 -1.85 19.76
C LYS A 29 -1.52 -1.83 18.95
N LEU A 30 -1.60 -1.60 17.64
CA LEU A 30 -0.41 -1.48 16.79
C LEU A 30 0.43 -0.25 17.14
N ASP A 31 -0.22 0.89 17.41
CA ASP A 31 0.47 2.11 17.79
C ASP A 31 1.17 1.96 19.16
N ALA A 32 0.52 1.30 20.13
CA ALA A 32 1.12 0.97 21.43
C ALA A 32 2.34 0.05 21.28
N LEU A 33 2.21 -1.06 20.55
CA LEU A 33 3.32 -1.97 20.28
C LEU A 33 4.48 -1.28 19.55
N THR A 34 4.18 -0.35 18.64
CA THR A 34 5.21 0.44 17.95
C THR A 34 5.97 1.31 18.93
N ALA A 35 5.28 1.99 19.85
CA ALA A 35 5.90 2.83 20.87
C ALA A 35 6.80 2.01 21.81
N ASP A 36 6.34 0.84 22.25
CA ASP A 36 7.10 -0.04 23.14
C ASP A 36 8.39 -0.54 22.46
N LEU A 37 8.29 -0.98 21.20
CA LEU A 37 9.41 -1.55 20.46
C LEU A 37 10.43 -0.51 19.99
N GLU A 38 10.04 0.75 19.79
CA GLU A 38 10.97 1.80 19.34
C GLU A 38 12.09 2.05 20.38
N THR A 39 11.83 1.79 21.67
CA THR A 39 12.82 1.95 22.75
C THR A 39 13.97 0.94 22.70
N VAL A 40 13.74 -0.22 22.07
CA VAL A 40 14.70 -1.34 22.00
C VAL A 40 15.24 -1.58 20.59
N LYS A 41 14.82 -0.74 19.64
CA LYS A 41 15.15 -0.89 18.22
C LYS A 41 16.59 -0.49 17.94
N ASP A 42 17.36 -1.42 17.37
CA ASP A 42 18.71 -1.15 16.89
C ASP A 42 18.67 -0.58 15.45
N ALA A 43 19.03 0.69 15.31
CA ALA A 43 19.05 1.38 14.01
C ALA A 43 20.10 0.82 13.04
N GLN A 44 21.15 0.13 13.54
CA GLN A 44 22.17 -0.48 12.69
C GLN A 44 21.72 -1.80 12.05
N GLN A 45 20.62 -2.38 12.53
CA GLN A 45 20.08 -3.66 12.06
C GLN A 45 18.85 -3.49 11.15
N LEU A 46 18.59 -2.28 10.66
CA LEU A 46 17.47 -2.04 9.76
C LEU A 46 17.75 -2.65 8.37
N THR A 47 16.79 -3.45 7.90
CA THR A 47 16.83 -4.01 6.56
C THR A 47 16.29 -3.00 5.53
N GLU A 48 16.56 -3.24 4.25
CA GLU A 48 16.00 -2.44 3.16
C GLU A 48 14.46 -2.41 3.19
N TYR A 49 13.82 -3.54 3.53
CA TYR A 49 12.37 -3.63 3.64
C TYR A 49 11.81 -2.81 4.81
N ASP A 50 12.56 -2.67 5.91
CA ASP A 50 12.15 -1.83 7.04
C ASP A 50 12.15 -0.35 6.63
N LEU A 51 13.20 0.09 5.95
CA LEU A 51 13.31 1.46 5.43
C LEU A 51 12.19 1.75 4.43
N LEU A 52 11.92 0.82 3.51
CA LEU A 52 10.82 0.93 2.55
C LEU A 52 9.45 1.00 3.25
N HIS A 53 9.24 0.18 4.29
CA HIS A 53 8.00 0.21 5.06
C HIS A 53 7.82 1.53 5.81
N MET A 54 8.89 2.05 6.43
CA MET A 54 8.89 3.34 7.12
C MET A 54 8.55 4.48 6.17
N GLU A 55 9.13 4.51 4.97
CA GLU A 55 8.81 5.53 3.97
C GLU A 55 7.37 5.41 3.46
N ASN A 56 6.89 4.18 3.23
CA ASN A 56 5.49 3.97 2.86
C ASN A 56 4.52 4.46 3.94
N ARG A 57 4.81 4.18 5.22
CA ARG A 57 4.05 4.69 6.38
C ARG A 57 4.08 6.22 6.42
N ARG A 58 5.27 6.83 6.28
CA ARG A 58 5.47 8.28 6.26
C ARG A 58 4.68 8.97 5.16
N ALA A 59 4.65 8.37 3.96
CA ALA A 59 3.87 8.86 2.82
C ALA A 59 2.37 8.54 2.90
N GLY A 60 1.89 7.92 3.99
CA GLY A 60 0.48 7.54 4.16
C GLY A 60 0.00 6.45 3.21
N ARG A 61 0.93 5.68 2.63
CA ARG A 61 0.64 4.58 1.71
C ARG A 61 0.22 3.35 2.48
N ASP A 62 -0.80 2.69 1.97
CA ASP A 62 -1.17 1.34 2.37
C ASP A 62 -1.38 0.46 1.13
N LYS A 63 -1.61 -0.84 1.37
CA LYS A 63 -1.78 -1.83 0.30
C LYS A 63 -2.86 -1.43 -0.70
N TYR A 64 -4.02 -0.96 -0.23
CA TYR A 64 -5.17 -0.70 -1.11
C TYR A 64 -5.12 0.71 -1.72
N LYS A 65 -4.59 1.71 -1.02
CA LYS A 65 -4.29 3.04 -1.59
C LYS A 65 -3.29 2.93 -2.73
N THR A 66 -2.24 2.14 -2.56
CA THR A 66 -1.23 1.92 -3.61
C THR A 66 -1.83 1.19 -4.80
N LEU A 67 -2.64 0.13 -4.57
CA LEU A 67 -3.35 -0.57 -5.64
C LEU A 67 -4.26 0.36 -6.46
N ARG A 68 -5.03 1.23 -5.78
CA ARG A 68 -5.86 2.25 -6.44
C ARG A 68 -5.03 3.19 -7.30
N GLN A 69 -3.91 3.68 -6.77
CA GLN A 69 -3.05 4.64 -7.45
C GLN A 69 -2.44 4.05 -8.73
N ILE A 70 -1.82 2.87 -8.65
CA ILE A 70 -1.14 2.25 -9.81
C ILE A 70 -2.11 1.71 -10.87
N ARG A 71 -3.37 1.44 -10.49
CA ARG A 71 -4.43 1.01 -11.42
C ARG A 71 -5.20 2.18 -12.02
N GLY A 72 -4.90 3.42 -11.64
CA GLY A 72 -5.53 4.60 -12.19
C GLY A 72 -5.20 4.84 -13.67
N GLY A 73 -6.19 5.26 -14.44
CA GLY A 73 -6.05 5.53 -15.88
C GLY A 73 -6.36 4.32 -16.77
N ASN A 74 -6.33 4.53 -18.09
CA ASN A 74 -6.61 3.46 -19.04
C ASN A 74 -5.43 2.49 -19.18
N THR A 75 -5.68 1.32 -19.78
CA THR A 75 -4.67 0.27 -19.97
C THR A 75 -3.49 0.74 -20.81
N LYS A 76 -3.73 1.55 -21.87
CA LYS A 76 -2.64 2.11 -22.69
C LYS A 76 -1.67 2.94 -21.86
N ARG A 77 -2.15 3.85 -21.02
CA ARG A 77 -1.30 4.70 -20.17
C ARG A 77 -0.43 3.87 -19.24
N ARG A 78 -0.97 2.80 -18.66
CA ARG A 78 -0.22 1.92 -17.74
C ARG A 78 0.87 1.12 -18.47
N ILE A 79 0.59 0.66 -19.69
CA ILE A 79 1.59 0.02 -20.56
C ILE A 79 2.67 1.05 -20.95
N ASP A 80 2.26 2.23 -21.44
CA ASP A 80 3.20 3.28 -21.83
C ASP A 80 4.10 3.70 -20.64
N GLN A 81 3.58 3.74 -19.41
CA GLN A 81 4.41 3.98 -18.22
C GLN A 81 5.43 2.87 -17.99
N TYR A 82 5.00 1.60 -18.05
CA TYR A 82 5.86 0.43 -17.83
C TYR A 82 7.01 0.34 -18.85
N GLU A 83 6.73 0.56 -20.14
CA GLU A 83 7.75 0.53 -21.21
C GLU A 83 8.80 1.66 -21.07
N ASN A 84 8.53 2.69 -20.25
CA ASN A 84 9.43 3.81 -19.99
C ASN A 84 10.07 3.79 -18.58
N MET A 85 9.90 2.71 -17.81
CA MET A 85 10.56 2.52 -16.50
C MET A 85 11.97 1.94 -16.70
#